data_AF-A0A842JS97-F1
#
_entry.id   AF-A0A842JS97-F1
#
_cell.length_a   1.000
_cell.length_b   1.000
_cell.length_c   1.000
_cell.angle_alpha   90.00
_cell.angle_beta   90.00
_cell.angle_gamma   90.00
#
_symmetry.space_group_name_H-M   'P 1'
#
loop_
_entity.id
_entity.type
_entity.pdbx_description
1 polymer ?
#
loop_
_entity_poly.entity_id
_entity_poly.type
_entity_poly.pdbx_seq_one_letter_code
_entity_poly.pdbx_strand_id
1 'polypeptide(L)'
;MGWIPVPGSQSGKARTQALVWQDRRAEGLCRDLDAHKDMIAARTGLLLESYFSAPKMAWLRRNVETAGVVTTSDTWLLHQLTGAFVTDVTTASRSLAVDLDDRRWNGELLSLFGLEGERLPDIVANDTIVGTTSAFGGDVPVGAPLRWISPGVLRPGDTAPARNRLLLWTDTLVRIPKIVVRQDRLIIARKTLPWPASPGRVFRVPSSVLDKADSQGGPVTVSLG
;
A
#
# COMPACT_ATOMS: atom_id res chain seq x y z
N MET A 1 3.32 -6.98 8.40
CA MET A 1 4.44 -6.12 7.98
C MET A 1 5.70 -6.95 7.96
N GLY A 2 6.59 -6.76 6.99
CA GLY A 2 7.91 -7.38 7.02
C GLY A 2 8.20 -8.02 5.69
N TRP A 3 8.84 -7.25 4.82
CA TRP A 3 9.59 -7.76 3.69
C TRP A 3 10.62 -6.69 3.35
N ILE A 4 11.91 -7.02 3.44
CA ILE A 4 13.00 -6.12 3.07
C ILE A 4 13.67 -6.60 1.79
N PRO A 5 13.11 -6.31 0.61
CA PRO A 5 13.81 -6.53 -0.64
C PRO A 5 14.88 -5.45 -0.80
N VAL A 6 16.01 -5.85 -1.36
CA VAL A 6 16.94 -4.90 -1.97
C VAL A 6 16.66 -4.82 -3.48
N PRO A 7 15.82 -3.91 -3.99
CA PRO A 7 15.71 -3.70 -5.41
C PRO A 7 17.04 -3.21 -6.00
N GLY A 8 17.48 -3.88 -7.07
CA GLY A 8 18.46 -3.29 -7.99
C GLY A 8 17.84 -2.05 -8.63
N SER A 9 18.60 -0.97 -8.74
CA SER A 9 18.14 0.42 -8.96
C SER A 9 17.25 0.68 -10.19
N GLN A 10 17.02 -0.30 -11.07
CA GLN A 10 16.15 -0.16 -12.26
C GLN A 10 15.24 -1.37 -12.57
N SER A 11 15.52 -2.58 -12.08
CA SER A 11 14.82 -3.79 -12.55
C SER A 11 13.62 -4.20 -11.68
N GLY A 12 13.45 -3.61 -10.49
CA GLY A 12 12.44 -4.05 -9.51
C GLY A 12 12.71 -5.42 -8.88
N LYS A 13 13.72 -6.16 -9.39
CA LYS A 13 14.08 -7.50 -8.95
C LYS A 13 14.75 -7.45 -7.58
N ALA A 14 14.20 -8.19 -6.63
CA ALA A 14 14.77 -8.34 -5.30
C ALA A 14 16.12 -9.07 -5.38
N ARG A 15 17.14 -8.53 -4.70
CA ARG A 15 18.48 -9.15 -4.59
C ARG A 15 18.59 -10.15 -3.45
N THR A 16 17.69 -10.09 -2.47
CA THR A 16 17.72 -10.92 -1.26
C THR A 16 16.35 -11.51 -0.96
N GLN A 17 16.33 -12.59 -0.19
CA GLN A 17 15.11 -12.98 0.52
C GLN A 17 14.74 -11.88 1.51
N ALA A 18 13.44 -11.66 1.65
CA ALA A 18 12.94 -10.60 2.49
C ALA A 18 12.77 -11.08 3.95
N LEU A 19 13.16 -10.23 4.89
CA LEU A 19 13.09 -10.49 6.32
C LEU A 19 11.67 -10.20 6.86
N VAL A 20 11.03 -11.21 7.44
CA VAL A 20 9.67 -11.08 8.02
C VAL A 20 9.71 -10.47 9.42
N TRP A 21 8.58 -9.98 9.92
CA TRP A 21 8.49 -9.40 11.27
C TRP A 21 8.92 -10.38 12.38
N GLN A 22 8.71 -11.68 12.20
CA GLN A 22 9.14 -12.73 13.14
C GLN A 22 10.64 -13.01 13.13
N ASP A 23 11.38 -12.47 12.17
CA ASP A 23 12.81 -12.73 12.06
C ASP A 23 13.57 -12.06 13.23
N ARG A 24 14.40 -12.86 13.90
CA ARG A 24 15.14 -12.51 15.12
C ARG A 24 16.64 -12.33 14.88
N ARG A 25 17.12 -12.35 13.64
CA ARG A 25 18.57 -12.23 13.34
C ARG A 25 19.17 -10.91 13.81
N ALA A 26 18.37 -9.85 13.88
CA ALA A 26 18.79 -8.54 14.35
C ALA A 26 18.81 -8.39 15.89
N GLU A 27 18.54 -9.44 16.67
CA GLU A 27 18.54 -9.34 18.14
C GLU A 27 19.89 -8.99 18.74
N GLY A 28 20.98 -9.49 18.16
CA GLY A 28 22.33 -9.10 18.56
C GLY A 28 22.54 -7.59 18.43
N LEU A 29 22.11 -7.02 17.30
CA LEU A 29 22.20 -5.59 17.04
C LEU A 29 21.37 -4.78 18.05
N CYS A 30 20.16 -5.24 18.39
CA CYS A 30 19.35 -4.60 19.42
C CYS A 30 20.02 -4.63 20.80
N ARG A 31 20.68 -5.73 21.18
CA ARG A 31 21.44 -5.82 22.44
C ARG A 31 22.62 -4.84 22.45
N ASP A 32 23.33 -4.70 21.34
CA ASP A 32 24.47 -3.77 21.23
C ASP A 32 24.03 -2.31 21.37
N LEU A 33 22.75 -2.01 21.08
CA LEU A 33 22.16 -0.68 21.20
C LEU A 33 21.33 -0.47 22.49
N ASP A 34 21.38 -1.38 23.47
CA ASP A 34 20.54 -1.30 24.68
C ASP A 34 20.70 0.03 25.44
N ALA A 35 21.90 0.60 25.46
CA ALA A 35 22.18 1.91 26.07
C ALA A 35 21.37 3.07 25.47
N HIS A 36 20.83 2.92 24.25
CA HIS A 36 20.05 3.93 23.55
C HIS A 36 18.53 3.69 23.63
N LYS A 37 18.07 2.61 24.29
CA LYS A 37 16.65 2.19 24.26
C LYS A 37 15.69 3.26 24.77
N ASP A 38 16.08 4.03 25.79
CA ASP A 38 15.22 5.06 26.38
C ASP A 38 15.07 6.25 25.43
N MET A 39 16.16 6.62 24.72
CA MET A 39 16.11 7.67 23.69
C MET A 39 15.25 7.22 22.51
N ILE A 40 15.44 5.99 22.04
CA ILE A 40 14.64 5.42 20.95
C ILE A 40 13.16 5.39 21.35
N ALA A 41 12.83 4.93 22.57
CA ALA A 41 11.46 4.90 23.06
C ALA A 41 10.86 6.30 23.18
N ALA A 42 11.63 7.29 23.65
CA ALA A 42 11.19 8.67 23.75
C ALA A 42 10.83 9.27 22.38
N ARG A 43 11.62 9.00 21.34
CA ARG A 43 11.39 9.53 19.98
C ARG A 43 10.32 8.76 19.19
N THR A 44 10.30 7.44 19.32
CA THR A 44 9.52 6.55 18.45
C THR A 44 8.26 6.01 19.11
N GLY A 45 8.16 6.08 20.44
CA GLY A 45 7.11 5.42 21.22
C GLY A 45 7.19 3.89 21.21
N LEU A 46 8.30 3.30 20.74
CA LEU A 46 8.48 1.87 20.56
C LEU A 46 9.63 1.33 21.40
N LEU A 47 9.50 0.07 21.81
CA LEU A 47 10.61 -0.68 22.41
C LEU A 47 11.65 -1.03 21.35
N LEU A 48 12.93 -0.98 21.73
CA LEU A 48 14.02 -1.44 20.88
C LEU A 48 13.95 -2.98 20.72
N GLU A 49 13.38 -3.44 19.61
CA GLU A 49 13.23 -4.86 19.33
C GLU A 49 13.50 -5.21 17.86
N SER A 50 13.97 -6.44 17.63
CA SER A 50 14.20 -6.96 16.28
C SER A 50 12.91 -7.14 15.47
N TYR A 51 11.74 -7.01 16.08
CA TYR A 51 10.46 -7.02 15.39
C TYR A 51 10.40 -5.96 14.27
N PHE A 52 10.93 -4.77 14.53
CA PHE A 52 10.84 -3.59 13.67
C PHE A 52 11.85 -3.58 12.52
N SER A 53 11.64 -2.69 11.54
CA SER A 53 12.40 -2.72 10.29
C SER A 53 13.82 -2.18 10.41
N ALA A 54 14.10 -1.07 11.12
CA ALA A 54 15.45 -0.48 11.14
C ALA A 54 16.55 -1.44 11.62
N PRO A 55 16.38 -2.22 12.72
CA PRO A 55 17.38 -3.22 13.12
C PRO A 55 17.62 -4.28 12.03
N LYS A 56 16.58 -4.68 11.30
CA LYS A 56 16.67 -5.66 10.21
C LYS A 56 17.33 -5.10 8.97
N MET A 57 17.06 -3.84 8.63
CA MET A 57 17.74 -3.12 7.55
C MET A 57 19.24 -3.07 7.83
N ALA A 58 19.61 -2.70 9.05
CA ALA A 58 21.00 -2.64 9.49
C ALA A 58 21.66 -4.03 9.49
N TRP A 59 20.97 -5.06 9.99
CA TRP A 59 21.46 -6.43 9.93
C TRP A 59 21.70 -6.89 8.49
N LEU A 60 20.78 -6.59 7.57
CA LEU A 60 20.90 -6.95 6.16
C LEU A 60 22.11 -6.28 5.51
N ARG A 61 22.34 -4.98 5.80
CA ARG A 61 23.53 -4.25 5.35
C ARG A 61 24.84 -4.82 5.86
N ARG A 62 24.86 -5.24 7.13
CA ARG A 62 26.08 -5.78 7.76
C ARG A 62 26.41 -7.21 7.32
N ASN A 63 25.41 -8.00 6.91
CA ASN A 63 25.58 -9.46 6.77
C ASN A 63 25.28 -10.02 5.37
N VAL A 64 24.52 -9.31 4.52
CA VAL A 64 23.98 -9.90 3.28
C VAL A 64 24.26 -9.05 2.05
N GLU A 65 23.94 -7.76 2.07
CA GLU A 65 23.96 -6.93 0.85
C GLU A 65 24.21 -5.46 1.17
N THR A 66 25.26 -4.89 0.59
CA THR A 66 25.71 -3.51 0.83
C THR A 66 25.29 -2.53 -0.27
N ALA A 67 24.82 -3.02 -1.42
CA ALA A 67 24.37 -2.19 -2.55
C ALA A 67 22.83 -2.18 -2.69
N GLY A 68 22.30 -1.32 -3.55
CA GLY A 68 20.85 -1.22 -3.80
C GLY A 68 20.08 -0.49 -2.70
N VAL A 69 18.75 -0.61 -2.68
CA VAL A 69 17.87 0.11 -1.75
C VAL A 69 17.23 -0.85 -0.78
N VAL A 70 17.29 -0.62 0.53
CA VAL A 70 16.66 -1.49 1.52
C VAL A 70 15.32 -0.86 1.93
N THR A 71 14.20 -1.54 1.71
CA THR A 71 12.87 -0.93 1.95
C THR A 71 11.88 -1.89 2.59
N THR A 72 10.71 -1.44 3.02
CA THR A 72 9.61 -2.32 3.43
C THR A 72 8.78 -2.80 2.24
N SER A 73 7.89 -3.76 2.52
CA SER A 73 7.10 -4.47 1.50
C SER A 73 6.06 -3.62 0.83
N ASP A 74 5.40 -2.77 1.62
CA ASP A 74 4.41 -1.81 1.17
C ASP A 74 5.04 -0.91 0.12
N THR A 75 6.19 -0.30 0.43
CA THR A 75 6.94 0.51 -0.53
C THR A 75 7.37 -0.28 -1.76
N TRP A 76 7.89 -1.50 -1.59
CA TRP A 76 8.30 -2.28 -2.76
C TRP A 76 7.11 -2.60 -3.67
N LEU A 77 5.98 -3.03 -3.10
CA LEU A 77 4.75 -3.31 -3.86
C LEU A 77 4.21 -2.04 -4.52
N LEU A 78 4.13 -0.93 -3.80
CA LEU A 78 3.69 0.35 -4.36
C LEU A 78 4.58 0.79 -5.51
N HIS A 79 5.91 0.65 -5.37
CA HIS A 79 6.85 0.96 -6.44
C HIS A 79 6.68 0.02 -7.64
N GLN A 80 6.48 -1.29 -7.45
CA GLN A 80 6.22 -2.21 -8.56
C GLN A 80 4.91 -1.90 -9.28
N LEU A 81 3.87 -1.52 -8.55
CA LEU A 81 2.54 -1.31 -9.10
C LEU A 81 2.35 0.07 -9.73
N THR A 82 2.95 1.10 -9.15
CA THR A 82 2.67 2.51 -9.48
C THR A 82 3.91 3.32 -9.85
N GLY A 83 5.12 2.77 -9.65
CA GLY A 83 6.38 3.50 -9.76
C GLY A 83 6.69 4.41 -8.56
N ALA A 84 5.73 4.64 -7.65
CA ALA A 84 5.93 5.50 -6.49
C ALA A 84 6.77 4.80 -5.40
N PHE A 85 7.83 5.45 -4.93
CA PHE A 85 8.66 4.97 -3.82
C PHE A 85 8.25 5.62 -2.50
N VAL A 86 7.11 5.17 -1.96
CA VAL A 86 6.46 5.80 -0.80
C VAL A 86 6.07 4.75 0.25
N THR A 87 5.85 5.18 1.50
CA THR A 87 5.28 4.39 2.59
C THR A 87 4.23 5.22 3.31
N ASP A 88 3.21 4.59 3.91
CA ASP A 88 2.25 5.34 4.72
C ASP A 88 2.78 5.59 6.14
N VAL A 89 2.31 6.66 6.77
CA VAL A 89 2.71 7.06 8.13
C VAL A 89 2.55 5.96 9.19
N THR A 90 1.57 5.06 9.06
CA THR A 90 1.35 3.94 10.00
C THR A 90 2.42 2.86 9.84
N THR A 91 2.90 2.65 8.62
CA THR A 91 4.00 1.72 8.35
C THR A 91 5.33 2.32 8.75
N ALA A 92 5.58 3.57 8.37
CA ALA A 92 6.83 4.28 8.67
C ALA A 92 7.07 4.42 10.19
N SER A 93 6.04 4.78 10.96
CA SER A 93 6.13 4.91 12.42
C SER A 93 6.55 3.61 13.13
N ARG A 94 6.39 2.44 12.51
CA ARG A 94 6.81 1.14 13.05
C ARG A 94 8.21 0.72 12.61
N SER A 95 9.07 1.68 12.29
CA SER A 95 10.42 1.39 11.81
C SER A 95 11.50 1.42 12.89
N LEU A 96 11.27 2.10 14.02
CA LEU A 96 12.30 2.62 14.93
C LEU A 96 13.18 3.74 14.35
N ALA A 97 12.85 4.28 13.18
CA ALA A 97 13.61 5.34 12.51
C ALA A 97 12.77 6.60 12.22
N VAL A 98 11.53 6.66 12.70
CA VAL A 98 10.64 7.82 12.55
C VAL A 98 10.43 8.48 13.90
N ASP A 99 10.62 9.80 13.94
CA ASP A 99 10.23 10.62 15.09
C ASP A 99 8.70 10.79 15.09
N LEU A 100 8.04 10.48 16.20
CA LEU A 100 6.58 10.55 16.30
C LEU A 100 6.04 11.98 16.26
N ASP A 101 6.81 12.95 16.74
CA ASP A 101 6.39 14.35 16.79
C ASP A 101 6.44 14.96 15.38
N ASP A 102 7.57 14.77 14.69
CA ASP A 102 7.79 15.32 13.34
C ASP A 102 7.20 14.46 12.22
N ARG A 103 6.90 13.18 12.50
CA ARG A 103 6.41 12.16 11.55
C ARG A 103 7.31 12.03 10.32
N ARG A 104 8.62 12.14 10.53
CA ARG A 104 9.66 12.08 9.51
C ARG A 104 10.75 11.11 9.91
N TRP A 105 11.48 10.61 8.92
CA TRP A 105 12.72 9.88 9.14
C TRP A 105 13.68 10.73 9.97
N ASN A 106 14.10 10.21 11.11
CA ASN A 106 14.96 10.92 12.05
C ASN A 106 16.42 10.54 11.81
N GLY A 107 17.26 11.55 11.54
CA GLY A 107 18.68 11.34 11.24
C GLY A 107 19.47 10.67 12.36
N GLU A 108 19.21 11.03 13.63
CA GLU A 108 19.87 10.43 14.79
C GLU A 108 19.51 8.94 14.94
N LEU A 109 18.23 8.61 14.79
CA LEU A 109 17.79 7.20 14.82
C LEU A 109 18.40 6.39 13.67
N LEU A 110 18.43 6.93 12.45
CA LEU A 110 19.08 6.28 11.31
C LEU A 110 20.58 6.06 11.55
N SER A 111 21.25 7.04 12.16
CA SER A 111 22.67 6.99 12.52
C SER A 111 22.97 5.85 13.48
N LEU A 112 22.13 5.65 14.52
CA LEU A 112 22.29 4.53 15.46
C LEU A 112 22.27 3.16 14.78
N PHE A 113 21.44 3.00 13.76
CA PHE A 113 21.35 1.75 13.01
C PHE A 113 22.43 1.63 11.91
N GLY A 114 23.20 2.69 11.64
CA GLY A 114 24.15 2.75 10.53
C GLY A 114 23.44 2.80 9.17
N LEU A 115 22.31 3.50 9.10
CA LEU A 115 21.46 3.67 7.91
C LEU A 115 21.52 5.11 7.37
N GLU A 116 22.56 5.86 7.72
CA GLU A 116 22.82 7.19 7.16
C GLU A 116 22.98 7.09 5.64
N GLY A 117 22.32 8.01 4.92
CA GLY A 117 22.37 8.02 3.46
C GLY A 117 21.58 6.90 2.77
N GLU A 118 20.86 6.04 3.51
CA GLU A 118 19.92 5.12 2.89
C GLU A 118 18.84 5.86 2.10
N ARG A 119 18.49 5.31 0.93
CA ARG A 119 17.35 5.82 0.18
C ARG A 119 16.07 5.32 0.83
N LEU A 120 15.44 6.18 1.62
CA LEU A 120 14.17 5.89 2.30
C LEU A 120 12.98 6.37 1.46
N PRO A 121 11.81 5.70 1.55
CA PRO A 121 10.61 6.15 0.85
C PRO A 121 10.03 7.42 1.46
N ASP A 122 9.35 8.22 0.63
CA ASP A 122 8.60 9.36 1.14
C ASP A 122 7.43 8.89 2.01
N ILE A 123 7.20 9.56 3.13
CA ILE A 123 6.10 9.25 4.05
C ILE A 123 4.85 10.03 3.61
N VAL A 124 3.78 9.31 3.29
CA VAL A 124 2.48 9.87 2.89
C VAL A 124 1.38 9.55 3.90
N ALA A 125 0.25 10.26 3.83
CA ALA A 125 -0.93 9.89 4.61
C ALA A 125 -1.51 8.56 4.11
N ASN A 126 -2.12 7.80 5.02
CA ASN A 126 -2.63 6.46 4.73
C ASN A 126 -3.83 6.41 3.77
N ASP A 127 -4.42 7.56 3.46
CA ASP A 127 -5.51 7.75 2.50
C ASP A 127 -5.07 8.47 1.21
N THR A 128 -3.77 8.75 1.06
CA THR A 128 -3.23 9.42 -0.13
C THR A 128 -3.31 8.50 -1.34
N ILE A 129 -3.78 9.03 -2.47
CA ILE A 129 -3.71 8.35 -3.77
C ILE A 129 -2.27 8.45 -4.28
N VAL A 130 -1.53 7.35 -4.18
CA VAL A 130 -0.09 7.30 -4.52
C VAL A 130 0.19 7.09 -6.01
N GLY A 131 -0.80 6.61 -6.77
CA GLY A 131 -0.67 6.41 -8.22
C GLY A 131 -1.71 5.45 -8.78
N THR A 132 -1.54 5.11 -10.05
CA THR A 132 -2.38 4.14 -10.78
C THR A 132 -1.55 2.92 -11.18
N THR A 133 -2.20 1.78 -11.37
CA THR A 133 -1.53 0.55 -11.80
C THR A 133 -2.29 -0.12 -12.94
N SER A 134 -1.56 -0.61 -13.94
CA SER A 134 -2.06 -1.46 -15.02
C SER A 134 -1.65 -2.93 -14.86
N ALA A 135 -0.95 -3.27 -13.76
CA ALA A 135 -0.36 -4.60 -13.54
C ALA A 135 -1.39 -5.74 -13.51
N PHE A 136 -2.66 -5.41 -13.30
CA PHE A 136 -3.76 -6.38 -13.28
C PHE A 136 -4.51 -6.44 -14.62
N GLY A 137 -4.18 -5.59 -15.61
CA GLY A 137 -4.91 -5.36 -16.88
C GLY A 137 -5.68 -4.02 -16.95
N GLY A 138 -6.46 -3.80 -18.00
CA GLY A 138 -7.03 -2.48 -18.36
C GLY A 138 -8.10 -1.93 -17.42
N ASP A 139 -8.19 -0.59 -17.37
CA ASP A 139 -9.11 0.16 -16.53
C ASP A 139 -10.58 -0.20 -16.81
N VAL A 140 -11.31 -0.61 -15.77
CA VAL A 140 -12.74 -0.34 -15.67
C VAL A 140 -12.85 1.03 -15.01
N PRO A 141 -12.89 2.14 -15.76
CA PRO A 141 -12.95 3.47 -15.16
C PRO A 141 -14.16 3.58 -14.22
N VAL A 142 -13.97 4.21 -13.08
CA VAL A 142 -15.06 4.52 -12.17
C VAL A 142 -15.31 6.02 -12.23
N GLY A 143 -16.56 6.41 -12.49
CA GLY A 143 -16.96 7.80 -12.56
C GLY A 143 -17.04 8.42 -11.17
N ALA A 144 -16.66 9.70 -11.08
CA ALA A 144 -16.81 10.48 -9.85
C ALA A 144 -18.26 10.40 -9.32
N PRO A 145 -18.46 10.38 -7.98
CA PRO A 145 -17.46 10.52 -6.91
C PRO A 145 -16.84 9.19 -6.44
N LEU A 146 -17.05 8.09 -7.17
CA LEU A 146 -16.56 6.78 -6.78
C LEU A 146 -15.08 6.60 -7.15
N ARG A 147 -14.35 5.78 -6.36
CA ARG A 147 -12.96 5.36 -6.62
C ARG A 147 -12.81 3.88 -6.31
N TRP A 148 -11.86 3.18 -6.93
CA TRP A 148 -11.56 1.79 -6.56
C TRP A 148 -10.81 1.73 -5.21
N ILE A 149 -11.16 0.77 -4.36
CA ILE A 149 -10.35 0.43 -3.15
C ILE A 149 -9.25 -0.56 -3.52
N SER A 150 -9.56 -1.49 -4.42
CA SER A 150 -8.60 -2.37 -5.04
C SER A 150 -8.88 -2.33 -6.54
N PRO A 151 -7.88 -2.03 -7.39
CA PRO A 151 -8.04 -2.13 -8.82
C PRO A 151 -8.27 -3.61 -9.15
N GLY A 152 -9.54 -3.96 -9.33
CA GLY A 152 -9.93 -5.24 -9.92
C GLY A 152 -10.03 -5.04 -11.41
N VAL A 153 -9.14 -5.67 -12.16
CA VAL A 153 -9.37 -5.81 -13.59
C VAL A 153 -10.32 -6.96 -13.73
N LEU A 154 -11.50 -6.63 -14.24
CA LEU A 154 -12.55 -7.59 -14.50
C LEU A 154 -12.75 -7.63 -15.99
N ARG A 155 -12.28 -8.71 -16.60
CA ARG A 155 -12.56 -9.03 -17.99
C ARG A 155 -13.83 -9.87 -18.04
N PRO A 156 -14.66 -9.71 -19.06
CA PRO A 156 -15.77 -10.63 -19.28
C PRO A 156 -15.26 -12.07 -19.35
N GLY A 157 -15.84 -12.95 -18.51
CA GLY A 157 -15.40 -14.33 -18.35
C GLY A 157 -14.46 -14.59 -17.16
N ASP A 158 -13.93 -13.56 -16.50
CA ASP A 158 -13.13 -13.74 -15.29
C ASP A 158 -13.97 -14.30 -14.13
N THR A 159 -13.31 -15.01 -13.22
CA THR A 159 -13.92 -15.39 -11.95
C THR A 159 -14.39 -14.15 -11.22
N ALA A 160 -15.62 -14.18 -10.71
CA ALA A 160 -16.20 -13.05 -9.99
C ALA A 160 -15.28 -12.60 -8.84
N PRO A 161 -15.21 -11.28 -8.56
CA PRO A 161 -14.38 -10.76 -7.48
C PRO A 161 -14.80 -11.35 -6.14
N ALA A 162 -13.90 -11.36 -5.15
CA ALA A 162 -14.14 -11.94 -3.84
C ALA A 162 -15.50 -11.50 -3.26
N ARG A 163 -16.29 -12.48 -2.80
CA ARG A 163 -17.67 -12.29 -2.30
C ARG A 163 -18.67 -11.68 -3.30
N ASN A 164 -18.37 -11.70 -4.61
CA ASN A 164 -19.19 -11.12 -5.67
C ASN A 164 -19.45 -9.60 -5.46
N ARG A 165 -18.39 -8.87 -5.09
CA ARG A 165 -18.44 -7.43 -4.79
C ARG A 165 -17.29 -6.67 -5.45
N LEU A 166 -17.66 -5.57 -6.10
CA LEU A 166 -16.77 -4.45 -6.42
C LEU A 166 -16.59 -3.62 -5.14
N LEU A 167 -15.34 -3.29 -4.82
CA LEU A 167 -14.99 -2.51 -3.63
C LEU A 167 -14.58 -1.10 -4.06
N LEU A 168 -15.37 -0.12 -3.65
CA LEU A 168 -15.25 1.28 -4.05
C LEU A 168 -15.18 2.18 -2.81
N TRP A 169 -14.57 3.35 -2.94
CA TRP A 169 -14.62 4.46 -1.99
C TRP A 169 -15.39 5.64 -2.58
N THR A 170 -15.83 6.54 -1.71
CA THR A 170 -16.41 7.84 -2.04
C THR A 170 -15.98 8.84 -0.98
N ASP A 171 -15.74 10.09 -1.39
CA ASP A 171 -15.50 11.19 -0.45
C ASP A 171 -16.81 11.94 -0.12
N THR A 172 -17.91 11.55 -0.74
CA THR A 172 -19.23 12.17 -0.55
C THR A 172 -20.22 11.16 -0.02
N LEU A 173 -21.03 11.58 0.96
CA LEU A 173 -22.14 10.78 1.47
C LEU A 173 -23.27 10.75 0.44
N VAL A 174 -23.65 9.55 0.01
CA VAL A 174 -24.83 9.31 -0.82
C VAL A 174 -25.75 8.35 -0.07
N ARG A 175 -26.87 8.89 0.43
CA ARG A 175 -27.80 8.13 1.29
C ARG A 175 -28.47 6.96 0.56
N ILE A 176 -28.86 7.17 -0.70
CA ILE A 176 -29.52 6.17 -1.55
C ILE A 176 -28.76 6.12 -2.87
N PRO A 177 -27.66 5.36 -2.94
CA PRO A 177 -26.81 5.34 -4.12
C PRO A 177 -27.48 4.57 -5.26
N LYS A 178 -27.58 5.22 -6.42
CA LYS A 178 -28.01 4.62 -7.68
C LYS A 178 -26.78 4.36 -8.55
N ILE A 179 -26.40 3.11 -8.67
CA ILE A 179 -25.30 2.68 -9.53
C ILE A 179 -25.78 2.70 -10.98
N VAL A 180 -24.99 3.32 -11.86
CA VAL A 180 -25.16 3.30 -13.31
C VAL A 180 -23.89 2.76 -13.94
N VAL A 181 -24.05 1.69 -14.72
CA VAL A 181 -22.97 1.06 -15.49
C VAL A 181 -23.15 1.40 -16.96
N ARG A 182 -22.09 1.91 -17.59
CA ARG A 182 -22.06 2.27 -19.01
C ARG A 182 -20.99 1.50 -19.76
N GLN A 183 -21.25 1.14 -21.01
CA GLN A 183 -20.26 0.65 -21.97
C GLN A 183 -20.53 1.34 -23.30
N ASP A 184 -19.51 1.90 -23.94
CA ASP A 184 -19.67 2.65 -25.20
C ASP A 184 -20.77 3.73 -25.13
N ARG A 185 -20.85 4.42 -23.99
CA ARG A 185 -21.89 5.43 -23.63
C ARG A 185 -23.31 4.88 -23.41
N LEU A 186 -23.57 3.61 -23.71
CA LEU A 186 -24.83 2.94 -23.44
C LEU A 186 -24.92 2.51 -21.99
N ILE A 187 -26.08 2.69 -21.35
CA ILE A 187 -26.31 2.20 -19.99
C ILE A 187 -26.67 0.72 -20.06
N ILE A 188 -25.77 -0.13 -19.57
CA ILE A 188 -25.96 -1.59 -19.56
C ILE A 188 -26.60 -2.08 -18.27
N ALA A 189 -26.46 -1.34 -17.15
CA ALA A 189 -27.12 -1.66 -15.89
C ALA A 189 -27.43 -0.43 -15.04
N ARG A 190 -28.49 -0.53 -14.24
CA ARG A 190 -28.82 0.38 -13.14
C ARG A 190 -29.18 -0.41 -11.89
N LYS A 191 -28.69 0.03 -10.73
CA LYS A 191 -29.01 -0.63 -9.45
C LYS A 191 -29.01 0.36 -8.29
N THR A 192 -30.15 0.49 -7.60
CA THR A 192 -30.22 1.19 -6.32
C THR A 192 -29.77 0.25 -5.20
N LEU A 193 -28.88 0.71 -4.33
CA LEU A 193 -28.45 -0.08 -3.17
C LEU A 193 -29.14 0.42 -1.89
N PRO A 194 -29.54 -0.47 -0.99
CA PRO A 194 -30.24 -0.11 0.26
C PRO A 194 -29.29 0.38 1.37
N TRP A 195 -27.99 0.48 1.10
CA TRP A 195 -26.99 1.02 2.02
C TRP A 195 -26.34 2.27 1.42
N PRO A 196 -25.97 3.26 2.25
CA PRO A 196 -25.35 4.49 1.77
C PRO A 196 -23.92 4.24 1.29
N ALA A 197 -23.48 5.06 0.33
CA ALA A 197 -22.06 5.25 0.05
C ALA A 197 -21.56 6.33 1.02
N SER A 198 -20.69 5.97 1.96
CA SER A 198 -20.25 6.88 3.04
C SER A 198 -18.74 7.07 3.03
N PRO A 199 -18.23 8.29 3.26
CA PRO A 199 -16.81 8.55 3.41
C PRO A 199 -16.18 7.68 4.52
N GLY A 200 -14.94 7.26 4.30
CA GLY A 200 -14.20 6.41 5.24
C GLY A 200 -14.71 4.96 5.37
N ARG A 201 -15.69 4.53 4.57
CA ARG A 201 -16.20 3.15 4.57
C ARG A 201 -16.09 2.52 3.19
N VAL A 202 -15.73 1.24 3.17
CA VAL A 202 -15.75 0.42 1.96
C VAL A 202 -17.18 0.37 1.40
N PHE A 203 -17.39 1.01 0.25
CA PHE A 203 -18.65 0.95 -0.48
C PHE A 203 -18.67 -0.26 -1.41
N ARG A 204 -19.65 -1.13 -1.22
CA ARG A 204 -19.71 -2.44 -1.89
C ARG A 204 -20.79 -2.41 -2.95
N VAL A 205 -20.42 -2.65 -4.20
CA VAL A 205 -21.35 -2.79 -5.33
C VAL A 205 -21.37 -4.26 -5.77
N PRO A 206 -22.54 -4.90 -5.93
CA PRO A 206 -22.60 -6.27 -6.46
C PRO A 206 -21.94 -6.37 -7.83
N SER A 207 -21.08 -7.37 -8.06
CA SER A 207 -20.44 -7.56 -9.37
C SER A 207 -21.43 -7.85 -10.50
N SER A 208 -22.64 -8.33 -10.17
CA SER A 208 -23.69 -8.60 -11.16
C SER A 208 -24.18 -7.38 -11.95
N VAL A 209 -23.78 -6.17 -11.55
CA VAL A 209 -24.00 -4.97 -12.38
C VAL A 209 -23.19 -5.00 -13.69
N LEU A 210 -22.21 -5.90 -13.81
CA LEU A 210 -21.38 -6.10 -14.98
C LEU A 210 -21.82 -7.27 -15.87
N ASP A 211 -22.86 -8.03 -15.51
CA ASP A 211 -23.27 -9.26 -16.21
C ASP A 211 -23.66 -9.03 -17.69
N LYS A 212 -24.00 -7.79 -18.05
CA LYS A 212 -24.39 -7.38 -19.41
C LYS A 212 -23.25 -6.73 -20.19
N ALA A 213 -22.03 -6.71 -19.66
CA ALA A 213 -20.88 -6.15 -20.35
C ALA A 213 -20.48 -7.06 -21.53
N ASP A 214 -20.25 -6.44 -22.69
CA ASP A 214 -19.74 -7.13 -23.87
C ASP A 214 -18.21 -7.28 -23.79
N SER A 215 -17.74 -8.50 -23.96
CA SER A 215 -16.31 -8.85 -24.06
C SER A 215 -15.58 -8.21 -25.24
N GLN A 216 -16.30 -7.88 -26.31
CA GLN A 216 -15.75 -7.25 -27.52
C GLN A 216 -16.04 -5.75 -27.58
N GLY A 217 -16.80 -5.22 -26.61
CA GLY A 217 -17.14 -3.80 -26.52
C GLY A 217 -16.02 -2.96 -25.92
N GLY A 218 -16.22 -1.64 -25.90
CA GLY A 218 -15.28 -0.71 -25.28
C GLY A 218 -15.30 -0.74 -23.74
N PRO A 219 -14.63 0.22 -23.08
CA PRO A 219 -14.47 0.21 -21.63
C PRO A 219 -15.80 0.35 -20.89
N VAL A 220 -15.93 -0.41 -19.81
CA VAL A 220 -17.09 -0.34 -18.91
C VAL A 220 -16.82 0.69 -17.81
N THR A 221 -17.77 1.59 -17.56
CA THR A 221 -17.70 2.61 -16.51
C THR A 221 -18.76 2.38 -15.45
N VAL A 222 -18.39 2.37 -14.17
CA VAL A 222 -19.33 2.33 -13.04
C VAL A 222 -19.40 3.71 -12.37
N SER A 223 -20.60 4.24 -12.15
CA SER A 223 -20.81 5.61 -11.63
C SER A 223 -22.03 5.68 -10.71
N LEU A 224 -22.18 6.80 -9.99
CA LEU A 224 -23.44 7.18 -9.35
C LEU A 224 -24.27 8.01 -10.32
N GLY A 225 -25.60 7.86 -10.28
CA GLY A 225 -26.55 8.66 -11.06
C GLY A 225 -27.84 8.99 -10.33
#